data_AF-A0A354DF94-F1
#
_entry.id   AF-A0A354DF94-F1
#
_cell.length_a   1.000
_cell.length_b   1.000
_cell.length_c   1.000
_cell.angle_alpha   90.00
_cell.angle_beta   90.00
_cell.angle_gamma   90.00
#
_symmetry.space_group_name_H-M   'P 1'
#
loop_
_entity.id
_entity.type
_entity.pdbx_description
1 polymer ?
#
loop_
_entity_poly.entity_id
_entity_poly.type
_entity_poly.pdbx_seq_one_letter_code
_entity_poly.pdbx_strand_id
1 'polypeptide(L)'
;VAIVAIGNGTASRESEQFIVDILKDLKEDVAYLMVSEAGASVYSASKLAGEEFPSLDVSERSAVSISRRLQDPLAELVKIDPKSIGVGQYQHDVTQSKLASSLQFVVESAVNYVGVDVNTASPSLLQ
;
A
#
# COMPACT_ATOMS: atom_id res chain seq x y z
N VAL A 1 -15.19 12.37 5.68
CA VAL A 1 -14.37 11.24 5.16
C VAL A 1 -15.28 10.44 4.25
N ALA A 2 -14.92 10.19 2.99
CA ALA A 2 -15.83 9.48 2.07
C ALA A 2 -15.68 7.96 2.16
N ILE A 3 -14.47 7.46 2.45
CA ILE A 3 -14.15 6.04 2.47
C ILE A 3 -13.17 5.74 3.61
N VAL A 4 -13.37 4.63 4.31
CA VAL A 4 -12.44 4.05 5.29
C VAL A 4 -11.67 2.89 4.65
N ALA A 5 -10.34 2.99 4.61
CA ALA A 5 -9.47 1.90 4.15
C ALA A 5 -9.10 0.99 5.33
N ILE A 6 -9.35 -0.31 5.20
CA ILE A 6 -9.04 -1.32 6.23
C ILE A 6 -8.00 -2.29 5.67
N GLY A 7 -6.85 -2.42 6.34
CA GLY A 7 -5.82 -3.39 5.96
C GLY A 7 -6.31 -4.83 6.09
N ASN A 8 -5.99 -5.70 5.13
CA ASN A 8 -6.38 -7.11 5.11
C ASN A 8 -5.47 -8.03 5.95
N GLY A 9 -4.86 -7.49 7.01
CA GLY A 9 -3.93 -8.17 7.89
C GLY A 9 -4.53 -8.88 9.09
N THR A 10 -3.73 -8.94 10.15
CA THR A 10 -4.14 -9.49 11.45
C THR A 10 -5.26 -8.65 12.04
N ALA A 11 -6.26 -9.30 12.61
CA ALA A 11 -7.46 -8.67 13.19
C ALA A 11 -8.29 -7.82 12.21
N SER A 12 -8.14 -8.05 10.89
CA SER A 12 -8.85 -7.30 9.85
C SER A 12 -10.36 -7.51 9.88
N ARG A 13 -10.84 -8.72 10.22
CA ARG A 13 -12.27 -9.03 10.35
C ARG A 13 -12.90 -8.32 11.55
N GLU A 14 -12.19 -8.30 12.67
CA GLU A 14 -12.61 -7.61 13.89
C GLU A 14 -12.64 -6.10 13.67
N SER A 15 -11.65 -5.57 12.95
CA SER A 15 -11.59 -4.16 12.56
C SER A 15 -12.72 -3.80 11.60
N GLU A 16 -13.00 -4.65 10.61
CA GLU A 16 -14.14 -4.50 9.69
C GLU A 16 -15.46 -4.44 10.48
N GLN A 17 -15.71 -5.41 11.36
CA GLN A 17 -16.93 -5.45 12.16
C GLN A 17 -17.11 -4.19 13.01
N PHE A 18 -16.04 -3.73 13.65
CA PHE A 18 -16.04 -2.50 14.44
C PHE A 18 -16.40 -1.27 13.60
N ILE A 19 -15.82 -1.13 12.41
CA ILE A 19 -16.13 -0.03 11.48
C ILE A 19 -17.58 -0.13 10.99
N VAL A 20 -18.05 -1.32 10.61
CA VAL A 20 -19.43 -1.54 10.17
C VAL A 20 -20.43 -1.11 11.25
N ASP A 21 -20.16 -1.42 12.51
CA ASP A 21 -21.05 -1.05 13.61
C ASP A 21 -21.06 0.47 13.85
N ILE A 22 -19.92 1.16 13.70
CA ILE A 22 -19.87 2.63 13.73
C ILE A 22 -20.64 3.25 12.56
N LEU A 23 -20.49 2.69 11.36
CA LEU A 23 -21.11 3.25 10.15
C LEU A 23 -22.64 3.17 10.19
N LYS A 24 -23.22 2.18 10.87
CA LYS A 24 -24.69 2.09 11.06
C LYS A 24 -25.28 3.26 11.82
N ASP A 25 -24.53 3.83 12.76
CA ASP A 25 -24.96 4.94 13.60
C ASP A 25 -24.66 6.31 12.97
N LEU A 26 -23.86 6.33 11.89
CA LEU A 26 -23.54 7.53 11.14
C LEU A 26 -24.68 7.91 10.19
N LYS A 27 -25.01 9.20 10.14
CA LYS A 27 -25.97 9.76 9.16
C LYS A 27 -25.32 10.17 7.85
N GLU A 28 -24.00 10.09 7.76
CA GLU A 28 -23.23 10.42 6.56
C GLU A 28 -23.05 9.18 5.67
N ASP A 29 -22.97 9.41 4.37
CA ASP A 29 -22.68 8.35 3.40
C ASP A 29 -21.17 8.07 3.37
N VAL A 30 -20.74 7.12 4.19
CA VAL A 30 -19.34 6.72 4.32
C VAL A 30 -19.24 5.23 4.01
N ALA A 31 -18.40 4.88 3.03
CA ALA A 31 -18.12 3.50 2.67
C ALA A 31 -16.85 2.99 3.36
N TYR A 32 -16.63 1.68 3.35
CA TYR A 32 -15.35 1.08 3.72
C TYR A 32 -14.87 0.12 2.63
N LEU A 33 -13.55 -0.11 2.57
CA LEU A 33 -12.94 -1.03 1.62
C LEU A 33 -11.75 -1.75 2.24
N MET A 34 -11.64 -3.06 1.95
CA MET A 34 -10.49 -3.88 2.34
C MET A 34 -9.32 -3.66 1.36
N VAL A 35 -8.17 -3.26 1.89
CA VAL A 35 -6.97 -2.92 1.13
C VAL A 35 -5.84 -3.86 1.49
N SER A 36 -5.03 -4.25 0.51
CA SER A 36 -3.84 -5.06 0.75
C SER A 36 -2.83 -4.30 1.60
N GLU A 37 -2.38 -4.90 2.71
CA GLU A 37 -1.29 -4.38 3.53
C GLU A 37 0.10 -4.90 3.10
N ALA A 38 0.18 -5.66 2.00
CA ALA A 38 1.41 -6.26 1.54
C ALA A 38 2.53 -5.21 1.39
N GLY A 39 3.61 -5.37 2.15
CA GLY A 39 4.74 -4.43 2.15
C GLY A 39 4.50 -3.09 2.86
N ALA A 40 3.33 -2.85 3.48
CA ALA A 40 3.06 -1.59 4.19
C ALA A 40 4.00 -1.39 5.38
N SER A 41 4.33 -2.49 6.09
CA SER A 41 5.33 -2.51 7.16
C SER A 41 6.75 -2.25 6.66
N VAL A 42 7.08 -2.68 5.44
CA VAL A 42 8.38 -2.43 4.80
C VAL A 42 8.49 -0.96 4.39
N TYR A 43 7.42 -0.40 3.81
CA TYR A 43 7.34 1.03 3.54
C TYR A 43 7.51 1.85 4.82
N SER A 44 6.74 1.56 5.87
CA SER A 44 6.70 2.42 7.06
C SER A 44 8.01 2.46 7.85
N ALA A 45 8.81 1.38 7.77
CA ALA A 45 10.15 1.29 8.32
C ALA A 45 11.25 1.82 7.36
N SER A 46 10.90 2.19 6.13
CA SER A 46 11.87 2.69 5.13
C SER A 46 12.35 4.10 5.45
N LYS A 47 13.54 4.44 4.92
CA LYS A 47 14.06 5.81 4.97
C LYS A 47 13.12 6.79 4.27
N LEU A 48 12.53 6.37 3.13
CA LEU A 48 11.60 7.18 2.35
C LEU A 48 10.38 7.59 3.19
N ALA A 49 9.74 6.65 3.89
CA ALA A 49 8.61 6.98 4.77
C ALA A 49 9.03 7.88 5.95
N GLY A 50 10.26 7.72 6.45
CA GLY A 50 10.83 8.62 7.46
C GLY A 50 11.06 10.05 6.94
N GLU A 51 11.39 10.21 5.66
CA GLU A 51 11.53 11.51 5.00
C GLU A 51 10.15 12.12 4.67
N GLU A 52 9.19 11.32 4.18
CA GLU A 52 7.82 11.78 3.89
C GLU A 52 7.06 12.17 5.17
N PHE A 53 7.26 11.45 6.27
CA PHE A 53 6.53 11.64 7.53
C PHE A 53 7.43 11.59 8.78
N PRO A 54 8.29 12.60 8.99
CA PRO A 54 9.26 12.58 10.10
C PRO A 54 8.63 12.56 11.49
N SER A 55 7.45 13.16 11.63
CA SER A 55 6.73 13.30 12.91
C SER A 55 5.83 12.12 13.26
N LEU A 56 5.58 11.21 12.31
CA LEU A 56 4.73 10.04 12.53
C LEU A 56 5.56 8.84 12.94
N ASP A 57 4.98 7.97 13.76
CA ASP A 57 5.59 6.69 14.10
C ASP A 57 5.45 5.66 12.96
N VAL A 58 6.07 4.49 13.13
CA VAL A 58 6.05 3.41 12.12
C VAL A 58 4.64 2.86 11.88
N SER A 59 3.78 2.85 12.89
CA SER A 59 2.41 2.34 12.78
C SER A 59 1.50 3.32 12.03
N GLU A 60 1.62 4.61 12.32
CA GLU A 60 0.89 5.70 11.66
C GLU A 60 1.28 5.79 10.18
N ARG A 61 2.58 5.69 9.86
CA ARG A 61 3.06 5.63 8.48
C ARG A 61 2.48 4.45 7.70
N SER A 62 2.32 3.29 8.36
CA SER A 62 1.68 2.13 7.74
C SER A 62 0.22 2.42 7.39
N ALA A 63 -0.52 3.03 8.31
CA ALA A 63 -1.91 3.43 8.07
C ALA A 63 -2.06 4.45 6.93
N VAL A 64 -1.10 5.39 6.82
CA VAL A 64 -1.04 6.33 5.70
C VAL A 64 -0.84 5.59 4.37
N SER A 65 0.06 4.60 4.32
CA SER A 65 0.28 3.80 3.11
C SER A 65 -0.98 3.03 2.70
N ILE A 66 -1.67 2.39 3.65
CA ILE A 66 -2.94 1.68 3.39
C ILE A 66 -3.99 2.65 2.80
N SER A 67 -4.08 3.85 3.35
CA SER A 67 -5.02 4.88 2.87
C SER A 67 -4.67 5.39 1.46
N ARG A 68 -3.39 5.60 1.18
CA ARG A 68 -2.91 6.06 -0.14
C ARG A 68 -3.07 5.00 -1.23
N ARG A 69 -2.90 3.71 -0.89
CA ARG A 69 -3.15 2.60 -1.82
C ARG A 69 -4.60 2.55 -2.31
N LEU A 70 -5.56 2.96 -1.50
CA LEU A 70 -6.95 3.06 -1.93
C LEU A 70 -7.13 4.15 -3.00
N GLN A 71 -6.39 5.26 -2.90
CA GLN A 71 -6.50 6.40 -3.80
C GLN A 71 -5.78 6.13 -5.13
N ASP A 72 -4.54 5.64 -5.05
CA ASP A 72 -3.72 5.27 -6.20
C ASP A 72 -2.79 4.10 -5.79
N PRO A 73 -3.19 2.85 -6.10
CA PRO A 73 -2.39 1.68 -5.76
C PRO A 73 -1.02 1.70 -6.43
N LEU A 74 -0.93 2.19 -7.68
CA LEU A 74 0.30 2.14 -8.45
C LEU A 74 1.33 3.09 -7.85
N ALA A 75 0.95 4.37 -7.65
CA ALA A 75 1.85 5.39 -7.12
C ALA A 75 2.36 5.09 -5.71
N GLU A 76 1.60 4.33 -4.91
CA GLU A 76 2.00 3.95 -3.56
C GLU A 76 2.81 2.64 -3.53
N LEU A 77 2.47 1.63 -4.35
CA LEU A 77 3.20 0.36 -4.38
C LEU A 77 4.62 0.47 -4.98
N VAL A 78 4.85 1.40 -5.91
CA VAL A 78 6.20 1.64 -6.48
C VAL A 78 7.20 2.20 -5.46
N LYS A 79 6.74 2.69 -4.31
CA LYS A 79 7.62 3.17 -3.23
C LYS A 79 8.27 2.04 -2.43
N ILE A 80 7.91 0.80 -2.72
CA ILE A 80 8.31 -0.40 -2.00
C ILE A 80 9.15 -1.25 -2.93
N ASP A 81 10.21 -1.86 -2.39
CA ASP A 81 10.97 -2.87 -3.14
C ASP A 81 9.98 -3.97 -3.61
N PRO A 82 9.85 -4.24 -4.91
CA PRO A 82 8.89 -5.20 -5.43
C PRO A 82 8.99 -6.58 -4.76
N LYS A 83 10.21 -7.01 -4.39
CA LYS A 83 10.43 -8.30 -3.70
C LYS A 83 9.87 -8.33 -2.27
N SER A 84 9.58 -7.17 -1.70
CA SER A 84 9.01 -7.00 -0.37
C SER A 84 7.50 -6.85 -0.39
N ILE A 85 6.90 -6.74 -1.58
CA ILE A 85 5.46 -6.90 -1.75
C ILE A 85 5.17 -8.39 -1.64
N GLY A 86 4.54 -8.81 -0.53
CA GLY A 86 4.16 -10.21 -0.31
C GLY A 86 3.06 -10.65 -1.27
N VAL A 87 3.45 -11.21 -2.42
CA VAL A 87 2.54 -11.67 -3.48
C VAL A 87 2.27 -13.17 -3.45
N GLY A 88 2.97 -13.92 -2.59
CA GLY A 88 2.76 -15.37 -2.45
C GLY A 88 3.34 -15.96 -1.17
N GLN A 89 2.81 -17.12 -0.78
CA GLN A 89 3.17 -17.78 0.48
C GLN A 89 4.64 -18.24 0.53
N TYR A 90 5.16 -18.80 -0.57
CA TYR A 90 6.52 -19.34 -0.66
C TYR A 90 7.49 -18.39 -1.37
N GLN A 91 7.22 -17.09 -1.29
CA GLN A 91 8.03 -16.05 -1.94
C GLN A 91 9.50 -16.04 -1.48
N HIS A 92 9.75 -16.48 -0.26
CA HIS A 92 11.11 -16.58 0.30
C HIS A 92 11.83 -17.88 -0.12
N ASP A 93 11.10 -18.89 -0.62
CA ASP A 93 11.64 -20.20 -0.97
C ASP A 93 12.05 -20.31 -2.45
N VAL A 94 11.77 -19.26 -3.24
CA VAL A 94 12.17 -19.18 -4.65
C VAL A 94 13.52 -18.49 -4.83
N THR A 95 14.11 -18.64 -6.02
CA THR A 95 15.32 -17.91 -6.40
C THR A 95 15.08 -16.40 -6.40
N GLN A 96 15.65 -15.71 -5.41
CA GLN A 96 15.39 -14.28 -5.16
C GLN A 96 15.79 -13.37 -6.33
N SER A 97 16.87 -13.69 -7.06
CA SER A 97 17.25 -12.93 -8.25
C SER A 97 16.22 -13.01 -9.38
N LYS A 98 15.69 -14.21 -9.65
CA LYS A 98 14.64 -14.41 -10.65
C LYS A 98 13.34 -13.75 -10.23
N LEU A 99 12.97 -13.85 -8.96
CA LEU A 99 11.79 -13.19 -8.41
C LEU A 99 11.89 -11.66 -8.58
N ALA A 100 13.01 -11.07 -8.15
CA ALA A 100 13.23 -9.63 -8.25
C ALA A 100 13.14 -9.15 -9.70
N SER A 101 13.81 -9.80 -10.66
CA SER A 101 13.73 -9.44 -12.07
C SER A 101 12.31 -9.55 -12.64
N SER A 102 11.57 -10.60 -12.29
CA SER A 102 10.18 -10.77 -12.75
C SER A 102 9.24 -9.72 -12.17
N LEU A 103 9.35 -9.42 -10.87
CA LEU A 103 8.51 -8.41 -10.23
C LEU A 103 8.84 -7.01 -10.74
N GLN A 104 10.12 -6.70 -10.91
CA GLN A 104 10.56 -5.45 -11.53
C GLN A 104 9.97 -5.28 -12.93
N PHE A 105 10.03 -6.32 -13.77
CA PHE A 105 9.46 -6.29 -15.11
C PHE A 105 7.94 -6.03 -15.10
N VAL A 106 7.20 -6.63 -14.15
CA VAL A 106 5.76 -6.40 -14.01
C VAL A 106 5.46 -4.97 -13.57
N VAL A 107 6.23 -4.43 -12.61
CA VAL A 107 6.08 -3.04 -12.16
C VAL A 107 6.35 -2.06 -13.29
N GLU A 108 7.47 -2.22 -14.01
CA GLU A 108 7.80 -1.40 -15.18
C GLU A 108 6.71 -1.48 -16.25
N SER A 109 6.23 -2.69 -16.56
CA SER A 109 5.17 -2.88 -17.55
C SER A 109 3.87 -2.18 -17.13
N ALA A 110 3.51 -2.25 -15.85
CA ALA A 110 2.30 -1.61 -15.32
C ALA A 110 2.40 -0.08 -15.36
N VAL A 111 3.54 0.49 -14.93
CA VAL A 111 3.77 1.95 -14.96
C VAL A 111 3.76 2.47 -16.39
N ASN A 112 4.46 1.81 -17.31
CA ASN A 112 4.50 2.22 -18.71
C ASN A 112 3.12 2.09 -19.40
N TYR A 113 2.33 1.09 -19.03
CA TYR A 113 0.99 0.89 -19.58
C TYR A 113 0.00 1.97 -19.13
N VAL A 114 0.02 2.35 -17.84
CA VAL A 114 -0.86 3.40 -17.29
C VAL A 114 -0.39 4.80 -17.75
N GLY A 115 0.93 4.99 -17.86
CA GLY A 115 1.53 6.29 -18.10
C GLY A 115 1.66 7.12 -16.82
N VAL A 116 2.48 8.17 -16.88
CA VAL A 116 2.78 9.04 -15.73
C VAL A 116 2.62 10.51 -16.12
N ASP A 117 2.01 11.31 -15.24
CA ASP A 117 2.05 12.76 -15.36
C ASP A 117 3.31 13.30 -14.71
N VAL A 118 4.24 13.78 -15.54
CA VAL A 118 5.56 14.26 -15.13
C VAL A 118 5.48 15.43 -14.13
N ASN A 119 4.38 16.17 -14.08
CA ASN A 119 4.24 17.31 -13.17
C ASN A 119 3.82 16.91 -11.75
N THR A 120 3.29 15.70 -11.58
CA THR A 120 2.73 15.23 -10.31
C THR A 120 3.34 13.91 -9.83
N ALA A 121 4.03 13.18 -10.72
CA ALA A 121 4.67 11.91 -10.39
C ALA A 121 5.73 12.05 -9.30
N SER A 122 5.71 11.12 -8.35
CA SER A 122 6.77 11.00 -7.35
C SER A 122 8.08 10.53 -8.00
N PRO A 123 9.26 10.82 -7.40
CA PRO A 123 10.53 10.31 -7.91
C PRO A 123 10.56 8.78 -8.04
N SER A 124 9.89 8.06 -7.13
CA SER A 124 9.78 6.60 -7.16
C SER A 124 8.98 6.06 -8.35
N LEU A 125 8.09 6.87 -8.93
CA LEU A 125 7.30 6.49 -10.10
C LEU A 125 8.02 6.81 -11.43
N LEU A 126 9.03 7.69 -11.38
CA LEU A 126 9.85 8.07 -12.54
C LEU A 126 11.15 7.27 -12.69
N GLN A 127 11.50 6.47 -11.68
CA GLN A 127 12.66 5.55 -11.69
C GLN A 127 12.29 4.23 -12.35
#